data_AF-A0A060CGF5-F1
#
_entry.id   AF-A0A060CGF5-F1
#
_cell.length_a   1.000
_cell.length_b   1.000
_cell.length_c   1.000
_cell.angle_alpha   90.00
_cell.angle_beta   90.00
_cell.angle_gamma   90.00
#
_symmetry.space_group_name_H-M   'P 1'
#
loop_
_entity.id
_entity.type
_entity.pdbx_description
1 polymer ?
#
loop_
_entity_poly.entity_id
_entity_poly.type
_entity_poly.pdbx_seq_one_letter_code
_entity_poly.pdbx_strand_id
1 'polypeptide(L)'
;DSHYVLPIVEADLDTLAATDFAPFAALADLPAAMTSHTVFSAVDPMNPATTSAAVIRDIIRERIGFEGLLFSDDVSMNALGGDHREKGQRSIFEAGCDIVLSLFRPYGRHARDRRRVAASSQ
;
A
#
# COMPACT_ATOMS: atom_id res chain seq x y z
N ASP A 1 -7.63 13.30 4.92
CA ASP A 1 -6.25 13.69 4.56
C ASP A 1 -5.32 12.67 5.20
N SER A 2 -4.83 11.71 4.41
CA SER A 2 -4.13 10.49 4.85
C SER A 2 -2.60 10.63 4.88
N HIS A 3 -2.06 11.84 4.68
CA HIS A 3 -0.60 12.02 4.51
C HIS A 3 0.21 12.06 5.81
N TYR A 4 -0.45 12.15 6.98
CA TYR A 4 0.25 12.25 8.28
C TYR A 4 -0.31 11.37 9.40
N VAL A 5 -1.54 10.86 9.26
CA VAL A 5 -2.18 9.96 10.24
C VAL A 5 -2.90 8.87 9.46
N LEU A 6 -2.67 7.60 9.81
CA LEU A 6 -3.38 6.47 9.22
C LEU A 6 -4.88 6.60 9.54
N PRO A 7 -5.77 6.60 8.54
CA PRO A 7 -7.20 6.60 8.78
C PRO A 7 -7.59 5.31 9.50
N ILE A 8 -8.31 5.46 10.61
CA ILE A 8 -8.86 4.35 11.40
C ILE A 8 -10.38 4.35 11.21
N VAL A 9 -10.92 3.19 10.85
CA VAL A 9 -12.35 2.94 10.77
C VAL A 9 -12.73 2.07 11.96
N GLU A 10 -13.59 2.62 12.83
CA GLU A 10 -14.06 1.98 14.06
C GLU A 10 -15.41 1.27 13.92
N ALA A 11 -15.98 1.27 12.71
CA ALA A 11 -17.24 0.58 12.44
C ALA A 11 -17.09 -0.92 12.68
N ASP A 12 -18.13 -1.54 13.23
CA ASP A 12 -18.18 -2.98 13.42
C ASP A 12 -18.25 -3.72 12.08
N LEU A 13 -17.97 -5.02 12.13
CA LEU A 13 -17.85 -5.85 10.94
C LEU A 13 -19.18 -5.96 10.16
N ASP A 14 -20.34 -5.93 10.82
CA ASP A 14 -21.64 -6.04 10.15
C ASP A 14 -22.01 -4.75 9.43
N THR A 15 -21.74 -3.61 10.07
CA THR A 15 -21.86 -2.28 9.46
C THR A 15 -20.97 -2.21 8.22
N LEU A 16 -19.68 -2.55 8.35
CA LEU A 16 -18.74 -2.57 7.23
C LEU A 16 -19.19 -3.49 6.08
N ALA A 17 -19.80 -4.64 6.39
CA ALA A 17 -20.34 -5.53 5.36
C ALA A 17 -21.46 -4.87 4.56
N ALA A 18 -22.36 -4.19 5.26
CA ALA A 18 -23.55 -3.56 4.68
C ALA A 18 -23.23 -2.27 3.92
N THR A 19 -22.13 -1.60 4.25
CA THR A 19 -21.75 -0.31 3.65
C THR A 19 -20.47 -0.39 2.83
N ASP A 20 -19.33 -0.49 3.48
CA ASP A 20 -18.01 -0.28 2.88
C ASP A 20 -17.61 -1.43 1.96
N PHE A 21 -17.93 -2.67 2.34
CA PHE A 21 -17.58 -3.88 1.59
C PHE A 21 -18.64 -4.26 0.54
N ALA A 22 -19.89 -3.83 0.72
CA ALA A 22 -20.99 -4.11 -0.21
C ALA A 22 -20.67 -3.76 -1.68
N PRO A 23 -20.12 -2.59 -2.02
CA PRO A 23 -19.78 -2.29 -3.42
C PRO A 23 -18.65 -3.16 -3.96
N PHE A 24 -17.69 -3.57 -3.11
CA PHE A 24 -16.59 -4.44 -3.54
C PHE A 24 -17.06 -5.88 -3.74
N ALA A 25 -17.97 -6.37 -2.92
CA ALA A 25 -18.60 -7.69 -3.11
C ALA A 25 -19.39 -7.75 -4.43
N ALA A 26 -20.06 -6.66 -4.81
CA ALA A 26 -20.76 -6.56 -6.09
C ALA A 26 -19.81 -6.50 -7.31
N LEU A 27 -18.53 -6.23 -7.10
CA LEU A 27 -17.49 -6.10 -8.14
C LEU A 27 -16.37 -7.14 -7.97
N ALA A 28 -16.64 -8.22 -7.24
CA ALA A 28 -15.64 -9.23 -6.89
C ALA A 28 -15.09 -9.99 -8.11
N ASP A 29 -15.82 -9.96 -9.23
CA ASP A 29 -15.48 -10.58 -10.51
C ASP A 29 -14.53 -9.74 -11.38
N LEU A 30 -14.20 -8.52 -10.95
CA LEU A 30 -13.23 -7.68 -11.65
C LEU A 30 -11.82 -8.29 -11.61
N PRO A 31 -10.98 -8.05 -12.64
CA PRO A 31 -9.67 -8.69 -12.75
C PRO A 31 -8.65 -8.15 -11.73
N ALA A 32 -8.90 -6.99 -11.14
CA ALA A 32 -7.95 -6.27 -10.29
C ALA A 32 -8.65 -5.41 -9.23
N ALA A 33 -8.06 -5.36 -8.04
CA ALA A 33 -8.44 -4.49 -6.93
C ALA A 33 -7.21 -3.90 -6.27
N MET A 34 -7.37 -2.78 -5.54
CA MET A 34 -6.28 -2.12 -4.81
C MET A 34 -6.64 -2.04 -3.33
N THR A 35 -5.69 -2.38 -2.45
CA THR A 35 -5.85 -2.17 -1.01
C THR A 35 -5.77 -0.69 -0.67
N SER A 36 -6.16 -0.32 0.54
CA SER A 36 -6.00 1.03 1.07
C SER A 36 -5.15 1.02 2.33
N HIS A 37 -4.44 2.11 2.61
CA HIS A 37 -3.73 2.30 3.89
C HIS A 37 -4.66 2.70 5.04
N THR A 38 -5.77 1.97 5.20
CA THR A 38 -6.77 2.18 6.25
C THR A 38 -6.71 1.06 7.28
N VAL A 39 -6.79 1.41 8.57
CA VAL A 39 -6.88 0.46 9.68
C VAL A 39 -8.36 0.18 9.95
N PHE A 40 -8.76 -1.09 9.88
CA PHE A 40 -10.10 -1.54 10.26
C PHE A 40 -10.02 -2.16 11.65
N SER A 41 -10.34 -1.39 12.70
CA SER A 41 -10.09 -1.83 14.08
C SER A 41 -10.91 -3.06 14.49
N ALA A 42 -12.05 -3.29 13.84
CA ALA A 42 -12.87 -4.49 14.01
C ALA A 42 -12.22 -5.79 13.47
N VAL A 43 -11.18 -5.68 12.64
CA VAL A 43 -10.50 -6.84 12.02
C VAL A 43 -9.05 -6.93 12.45
N ASP A 44 -8.29 -5.85 12.22
CA ASP A 44 -6.89 -5.74 12.64
C ASP A 44 -6.63 -4.29 13.10
N PRO A 45 -6.58 -4.04 14.42
CA PRO A 45 -6.31 -2.71 14.95
C PRO A 45 -4.84 -2.30 14.86
N MET A 46 -3.93 -3.23 14.53
CA MET A 46 -2.49 -3.00 14.55
C MET A 46 -1.94 -2.65 13.18
N ASN A 47 -2.54 -3.19 12.11
CA ASN A 47 -2.03 -3.06 10.76
C ASN A 47 -3.07 -2.48 9.81
N PRO A 48 -2.66 -1.60 8.86
CA PRO A 48 -3.53 -1.20 7.77
C PRO A 48 -3.84 -2.39 6.85
N ALA A 49 -4.94 -2.29 6.09
CA ALA A 49 -5.39 -3.34 5.18
C ALA A 49 -4.29 -3.80 4.21
N THR A 50 -3.45 -2.89 3.71
CA THR A 50 -2.32 -3.19 2.80
C THR A 50 -1.28 -4.15 3.40
N THR A 51 -1.12 -4.21 4.72
CA THR A 51 -0.14 -5.08 5.40
C THR A 51 -0.79 -6.09 6.35
N SER A 52 -2.12 -6.14 6.40
CA SER A 52 -2.85 -7.04 7.29
C SER A 52 -3.25 -8.32 6.56
N ALA A 53 -2.60 -9.43 6.93
CA ALA A 53 -2.99 -10.76 6.42
C ALA A 53 -4.42 -11.14 6.81
N ALA A 54 -4.91 -10.66 7.96
CA ALA A 54 -6.28 -10.91 8.40
C ALA A 54 -7.28 -10.17 7.51
N VAL A 55 -7.04 -8.90 7.19
CA VAL A 55 -7.92 -8.15 6.28
C VAL A 55 -7.92 -8.79 4.88
N ILE A 56 -6.76 -9.13 4.34
CA ILE A 56 -6.69 -9.71 2.98
C ILE A 56 -7.37 -11.08 2.93
N ARG A 57 -7.06 -11.98 3.87
CA ARG A 57 -7.66 -13.32 3.89
C ARG A 57 -9.14 -13.27 4.25
N ASP A 58 -9.47 -12.76 5.44
CA ASP A 58 -10.81 -12.91 6.03
C ASP A 58 -11.83 -11.97 5.38
N ILE A 59 -11.39 -10.79 4.91
CA ILE A 59 -12.29 -9.81 4.30
C ILE A 59 -12.24 -9.89 2.77
N ILE A 60 -11.06 -9.71 2.16
CA ILE A 60 -10.97 -9.57 0.70
C ILE A 60 -11.21 -10.92 0.01
N ARG A 61 -10.54 -11.98 0.45
CA ARG A 61 -10.67 -13.31 -0.17
C ARG A 61 -11.91 -14.07 0.29
N GLU A 62 -12.21 -14.09 1.59
CA GLU A 62 -13.32 -14.88 2.12
C GLU A 62 -14.67 -14.14 2.07
N ARG A 63 -14.78 -12.94 2.64
CA ARG A 63 -16.07 -12.26 2.79
C ARG A 63 -16.54 -11.53 1.53
N ILE A 64 -15.63 -10.82 0.85
CA ILE A 64 -15.88 -10.14 -0.41
C ILE A 64 -15.86 -11.15 -1.56
N GLY A 65 -15.07 -12.22 -1.46
CA GLY A 65 -14.94 -13.25 -2.49
C GLY A 65 -14.11 -12.81 -3.70
N PHE A 66 -13.20 -11.83 -3.52
CA PHE A 66 -12.37 -11.33 -4.61
C PHE A 66 -11.21 -12.29 -4.90
N GLU A 67 -11.17 -12.87 -6.09
CA GLU A 67 -10.12 -13.82 -6.52
C GLU A 67 -9.13 -13.23 -7.53
N GLY A 68 -9.36 -11.99 -7.98
CA GLY A 68 -8.49 -11.30 -8.94
C GLY A 68 -7.15 -10.84 -8.36
N LEU A 69 -6.42 -10.05 -9.16
CA LEU A 69 -5.12 -9.50 -8.78
C LEU A 69 -5.27 -8.39 -7.75
N LEU A 70 -4.54 -8.50 -6.64
CA LEU A 70 -4.56 -7.51 -5.57
C LEU A 70 -3.29 -6.64 -5.59
N PHE A 71 -3.50 -5.35 -5.81
CA PHE A 71 -2.45 -4.33 -5.80
C PHE A 71 -2.37 -3.69 -4.41
N SER A 72 -1.17 -3.41 -3.94
CA SER A 72 -0.98 -2.54 -2.78
C SER A 72 -1.31 -1.10 -3.14
N ASP A 73 -1.79 -0.33 -2.17
CA ASP A 73 -1.74 1.14 -2.24
C ASP A 73 -0.28 1.62 -2.29
N ASP A 74 -0.07 2.89 -2.65
CA ASP A 74 1.26 3.47 -2.83
C ASP A 74 2.08 3.44 -1.53
N VAL A 75 3.21 2.73 -1.57
CA VAL A 75 4.15 2.65 -0.45
C VAL A 75 5.09 3.86 -0.37
N SER A 76 4.96 4.84 -1.27
CA SER A 76 5.79 6.06 -1.27
C SER A 76 5.41 7.07 -0.19
N MET A 77 4.28 6.85 0.51
CA MET A 77 3.83 7.66 1.65
C MET A 77 4.67 7.39 2.91
N ASN A 78 5.83 8.04 3.00
CA ASN A 78 6.44 8.59 4.22
C ASN A 78 6.79 7.71 5.45
N ALA A 79 6.59 6.39 5.48
CA ALA A 79 6.86 5.59 6.69
C ALA A 79 8.10 4.66 6.61
N LEU A 80 8.66 4.41 5.42
CA LEU A 80 9.67 3.36 5.24
C LEU A 80 10.97 3.90 4.65
N GLY A 81 11.74 4.62 5.48
CA GLY A 81 13.13 4.99 5.17
C GLY A 81 14.13 3.86 5.51
N GLY A 82 15.08 3.60 4.61
CA GLY A 82 16.14 2.59 4.80
C GLY A 82 15.65 1.14 4.69
N ASP A 83 16.29 0.22 5.42
CA ASP A 83 16.00 -1.23 5.54
C ASP A 83 14.50 -1.55 5.78
N HIS A 84 13.72 -0.57 6.26
CA HIS A 84 12.28 -0.64 6.40
C HIS A 84 11.53 -0.76 5.06
N ARG A 85 12.11 -0.32 3.93
CA ARG A 85 11.48 -0.47 2.61
C ARG A 85 11.37 -1.93 2.20
N GLU A 86 12.46 -2.68 2.29
CA GLU A 86 12.45 -4.11 1.95
C GLU A 86 11.54 -4.88 2.91
N LYS A 87 11.56 -4.53 4.21
CA LYS A 87 10.67 -5.10 5.21
C LYS A 87 9.19 -4.80 4.94
N GLY A 88 8.86 -3.57 4.54
CA GLY A 88 7.48 -3.18 4.23
C GLY A 88 7.00 -3.80 2.91
N GLN A 89 7.84 -3.87 1.89
CA GLN A 89 7.50 -4.59 0.66
C GLN A 89 7.25 -6.07 0.95
N ARG A 90 8.11 -6.68 1.78
CA ARG A 90 7.96 -8.07 2.21
C ARG A 90 6.69 -8.29 3.02
N SER A 91 6.36 -7.42 3.98
CA SER A 91 5.14 -7.57 4.77
C SER A 91 3.87 -7.44 3.92
N ILE A 92 3.89 -6.62 2.86
CA ILE A 92 2.77 -6.51 1.91
C ILE A 92 2.59 -7.80 1.10
N PHE A 93 3.68 -8.40 0.62
CA PHE A 93 3.61 -9.70 -0.04
C PHE A 93 3.16 -10.81 0.93
N GLU A 94 3.70 -10.82 2.15
CA GLU A 94 3.32 -11.80 3.19
C GLU A 94 1.87 -11.64 3.64
N ALA A 95 1.30 -10.43 3.55
CA ALA A 95 -0.11 -10.18 3.82
C ALA A 95 -1.03 -10.74 2.72
N GLY A 96 -0.51 -10.96 1.50
CA GLY A 96 -1.24 -11.60 0.40
C GLY A 96 -1.56 -10.68 -0.78
N CYS A 97 -0.89 -9.53 -0.90
CA CYS A 97 -0.95 -8.72 -2.12
C CYS A 97 -0.06 -9.32 -3.22
N ASP A 98 -0.53 -9.25 -4.46
CA ASP A 98 0.15 -9.80 -5.63
C ASP A 98 1.18 -8.81 -6.22
N ILE A 99 0.88 -7.51 -6.17
CA ILE A 99 1.70 -6.45 -6.77
C ILE A 99 1.87 -5.29 -5.79
N VAL A 100 3.12 -4.89 -5.53
CA VAL A 100 3.43 -3.72 -4.70
C VAL A 100 3.60 -2.48 -5.58
N LEU A 101 2.77 -1.46 -5.36
CA LEU A 101 2.88 -0.17 -6.03
C LEU A 101 3.77 0.80 -5.24
N SER A 102 4.80 1.33 -5.90
CA SER A 102 5.71 2.33 -5.35
C SER A 102 5.90 3.45 -6.36
N LEU A 103 5.28 4.61 -6.11
CA LEU A 103 5.31 5.78 -7.00
C LEU A 103 6.56 6.65 -6.81
N PHE A 104 7.64 6.07 -6.28
CA PHE A 104 8.89 6.80 -6.06
C PHE A 104 9.40 7.48 -7.33
N ARG A 105 9.55 8.82 -7.27
CA ARG A 105 10.33 9.57 -8.23
C ARG A 105 11.78 9.66 -7.74
N PRO A 106 12.79 9.19 -8.50
CA PRO A 106 14.18 9.55 -8.21
C PRO A 106 14.37 11.04 -8.50
N TYR A 107 14.19 11.89 -7.49
CA TYR A 107 14.60 13.29 -7.59
C TYR A 107 16.13 13.36 -7.40
N GLY A 108 16.85 13.57 -8.51
CA GLY A 108 18.23 14.06 -8.48
C GLY A 108 19.35 13.08 -8.87
N ARG A 109 19.54 12.85 -10.18
CA ARG A 109 20.89 12.55 -10.74
C ARG A 109 21.25 13.48 -11.89
N HIS A 110 21.07 14.78 -11.67
CA HIS A 110 21.72 15.83 -12.45
C HIS A 110 22.54 16.77 -11.54
N ALA A 111 23.46 16.19 -10.78
CA ALA A 111 24.71 16.89 -10.46
C ALA A 111 25.72 16.49 -11.55
N ARG A 112 25.61 17.08 -12.75
CA ARG A 112 26.74 17.06 -13.69
C ARG A 112 27.80 17.99 -13.12
N ASP A 113 28.72 17.37 -12.39
CA ASP A 113 30.16 17.56 -12.48
C ASP A 113 30.62 18.85 -13.20
N ARG A 114 30.84 19.91 -12.42
CA ARG A 114 31.69 21.04 -12.83
C ARG A 114 32.89 21.10 -11.90
N ARG A 115 33.78 20.10 -11.98
CA ARG A 115 35.18 20.25 -11.56
C ARG A 115 36.09 20.11 -12.77
N ARG A 116 36.72 21.25 -13.10
CA ARG A 116 38.08 21.42 -13.62
C ARG A 116 38.49 20.54 -14.81
N VAL A 117 38.47 21.15 -16.00
CA VAL A 117 39.58 20.96 -16.93
C VAL A 117 40.67 21.96 -16.55
N ALA A 118 41.84 21.42 -16.22
CA ALA A 118 43.04 22.15 -15.89
C ALA A 118 43.69 22.77 -17.16
N ALA A 119 44.33 23.92 -16.94
CA ALA A 119 45.59 24.41 -17.49
C ALA A 119 46.00 24.18 -18.97
N SER A 120 46.69 25.22 -19.48
CA SER A 120 47.55 25.31 -20.69
C SER A 120 46.78 25.46 -22.02
N SER A 121 47.03 26.41 -22.92
CA SER A 121 48.30 27.03 -23.33
C SER A 121 48.04 28.29 -24.19
N GLN A 122 49.02 29.21 -24.19
CA GLN A 122 49.21 30.41 -25.04
C GLN A 122 48.52 31.71 -24.60
#